data_AF-A0A634VS70-F1
#
_entry.id   AF-A0A634VS70-F1
#
_cell.length_a   1.000
_cell.length_b   1.000
_cell.length_c   1.000
_cell.angle_alpha   90.00
_cell.angle_beta   90.00
_cell.angle_gamma   90.00
#
_symmetry.space_group_name_H-M   'P 1'
#
loop_
_entity.id
_entity.type
_entity.pdbx_description
1 polymer ?
#
loop_
_entity_poly.entity_id
_entity_poly.type
_entity_poly.pdbx_seq_one_letter_code
_entity_poly.pdbx_strand_id
1 'polypeptide(L)' 'MDEKSLYAHILNLSDPWQVKSLSLDENAGSVTVTIEIAENTRLACP' A
#
# COMPACT_ATOMS: atom_id res chain seq x y z
N MET A 1 -6.56 13.78 -5.61
CA MET A 1 -5.99 12.42 -5.60
C MET A 1 -5.20 12.30 -4.31
N ASP A 2 -5.67 11.46 -3.41
CA ASP A 2 -5.01 11.25 -2.11
C ASP A 2 -3.64 10.60 -2.28
N GLU A 3 -2.70 10.94 -1.39
CA GLU A 3 -1.33 10.40 -1.40
C GLU A 3 -1.34 8.86 -1.40
N LYS A 4 -2.20 8.25 -0.58
CA LYS A 4 -2.40 6.81 -0.54
C LYS A 4 -2.85 6.23 -1.89
N SER A 5 -3.73 6.91 -2.60
CA SER A 5 -4.21 6.48 -3.93
C SER A 5 -3.13 6.60 -5.00
N LEU A 6 -2.23 7.60 -4.89
CA LEU A 6 -1.06 7.71 -5.76
C LEU A 6 -0.12 6.52 -5.58
N TYR A 7 0.25 6.22 -4.35
CA TYR A 7 1.15 5.09 -4.08
C TYR A 7 0.48 3.74 -4.37
N ALA A 8 -0.83 3.60 -4.15
CA ALA A 8 -1.58 2.42 -4.57
C ALA A 8 -1.49 2.22 -6.09
N HIS A 9 -1.61 3.30 -6.87
CA HIS A 9 -1.50 3.25 -8.32
C HIS A 9 -0.07 2.94 -8.79
N ILE A 10 0.95 3.59 -8.20
CA ILE A 10 2.36 3.35 -8.52
C ILE A 10 2.75 1.89 -8.26
N LEU A 11 2.32 1.33 -7.13
CA LEU A 11 2.58 -0.05 -6.75
C LEU A 11 1.64 -1.06 -7.43
N ASN A 12 0.74 -0.58 -8.29
CA ASN A 12 -0.26 -1.37 -9.00
C ASN A 12 -1.06 -2.30 -8.07
N LEU A 13 -1.41 -1.78 -6.88
CA LEU A 13 -2.20 -2.50 -5.90
C LEU A 13 -3.62 -2.66 -6.41
N SER A 14 -4.11 -3.89 -6.34
CA SER A 14 -5.50 -4.25 -6.64
C SER A 14 -6.13 -4.85 -5.40
N ASP A 15 -7.47 -4.87 -5.34
CA ASP A 15 -8.18 -5.56 -4.26
C ASP A 15 -7.63 -6.98 -4.07
N PRO A 16 -7.32 -7.39 -2.82
CA PRO A 16 -7.70 -6.76 -1.55
C PRO A 16 -6.69 -5.81 -0.90
N TRP A 17 -5.61 -5.49 -1.61
CA TRP A 17 -4.48 -4.79 -1.03
C TRP A 17 -4.75 -3.29 -0.98
N GLN A 18 -4.62 -2.71 0.20
CA GLN A 18 -4.82 -1.28 0.43
C GLN A 18 -3.62 -0.66 1.14
N VAL A 19 -3.35 0.62 0.87
CA VAL A 19 -2.28 1.36 1.56
C VAL A 19 -2.77 1.78 2.93
N LYS A 20 -2.18 1.21 3.97
CA LYS A 20 -2.46 1.54 5.37
C LYS A 20 -1.79 2.86 5.77
N SER A 21 -0.49 2.95 5.51
CA SER A 21 0.33 4.11 5.88
C SER A 21 1.47 4.32 4.91
N LEU A 22 1.92 5.58 4.84
CA LEU A 22 3.11 6.00 4.12
C LEU A 22 4.06 6.64 5.13
N SER A 23 5.35 6.40 4.97
CA SER A 23 6.39 7.11 5.73
C SER A 23 7.53 7.46 4.80
N LEU A 24 7.84 8.75 4.71
CA LEU A 24 8.99 9.25 3.98
C LEU A 24 10.16 9.32 4.95
N ASP A 25 11.26 8.66 4.60
CA ASP A 25 12.53 8.83 5.28
C ASP A 25 13.43 9.70 4.41
N GLU A 26 13.48 11.00 4.73
CA GLU A 26 14.27 11.99 3.99
C GLU A 26 15.77 11.75 4.14
N ASN A 27 16.22 11.16 5.26
CA ASN A 27 17.63 10.89 5.52
C ASN A 27 18.17 9.77 4.62
N ALA A 28 17.36 8.75 4.36
CA ALA A 28 17.65 7.64 3.48
C ALA A 28 17.21 7.90 2.03
N GLY A 29 16.45 8.98 1.77
CA GLY A 29 15.87 9.27 0.46
C GLY A 29 14.89 8.18 0.01
N SER A 30 14.15 7.59 0.96
CA SER A 30 13.32 6.41 0.69
C SER A 30 11.88 6.61 1.17
N VAL A 31 10.95 5.93 0.52
CA VAL A 31 9.54 5.90 0.90
C VAL A 31 9.20 4.49 1.34
N THR A 32 8.72 4.37 2.58
CA THR A 32 8.16 3.13 3.12
C THR A 32 6.65 3.17 2.98
N VAL A 33 6.09 2.20 2.25
CA VAL A 33 4.64 2.04 2.10
C VAL A 33 4.21 0.79 2.85
N THR A 34 3.35 0.96 3.85
CA THR A 34 2.73 -0.17 4.55
C THR A 34 1.40 -0.50 3.89
N ILE A 35 1.29 -1.70 3.35
CA ILE A 35 0.05 -2.22 2.78
C ILE A 35 -0.63 -3.17 3.76
N GLU A 36 -1.95 -3.22 3.72
CA GLU A 36 -2.76 -4.18 4.45
C GLU A 36 -3.75 -4.87 3.52
N ILE A 37 -4.27 -5.99 3.99
CA ILE A 37 -5.29 -6.77 3.30
C ILE A 37 -6.61 -6.44 3.96
N ALA A 38 -7.62 -6.07 3.16
CA ALA A 38 -8.95 -5.79 3.70
C ALA A 38 -9.45 -6.99 4.52
N GLU A 39 -9.95 -6.72 5.73
CA GLU A 39 -10.27 -7.72 6.78
C GLU A 39 -11.14 -8.89 6.28
N ASN A 40 -12.02 -8.64 5.30
CA ASN A 40 -12.93 -9.64 4.75
C ASN A 40 -12.35 -10.47 3.60
N THR A 41 -11.06 -10.34 3.31
CA THR A 41 -10.48 -11.03 2.17
C THR A 41 -10.02 -12.43 2.53
N ARG A 42 -10.59 -13.41 1.84
CA ARG A 42 -10.10 -14.78 1.84
C ARG A 42 -8.87 -14.86 0.95
N LEU A 43 -7.70 -14.92 1.56
CA LEU A 43 -6.48 -15.31 0.87
C LEU A 43 -6.56 -16.82 0.60
N ALA A 44 -6.84 -17.18 -0.63
CA ALA A 44 -6.65 -18.55 -1.09
C ALA A 44 -5.21 -18.69 -1.61
N CYS A 45 -4.45 -19.61 -1.02
CA CYS A 45 -3.23 -20.10 -1.65
C CYS A 45 -3.61 -21.04 -2.80
N PRO A 46 -3.02 -20.88 -4.00
CA PRO A 46 -3.20 -21.82 -5.10
C PRO A 46 -2.55 -23.18 -4.83
#